data_AF-A0A1C3ZEB9-F1
#
_entry.id   AF-A0A1C3ZEB9-F1
#
_cell.length_a   1.000
_cell.length_b   1.000
_cell.length_c   1.000
_cell.angle_alpha   90.00
_cell.angle_beta   90.00
_cell.angle_gamma   90.00
#
_symmetry.space_group_name_H-M   'P 1'
#
loop_
_entity.id
_entity.type
_entity.pdbx_description
1 polymer ?
#
loop_
_entity_poly.entity_id
_entity_poly.type
_entity_poly.pdbx_seq_one_letter_code
_entity_poly.pdbx_strand_id
1 'polypeptide(L)'
;MQRLRLMGEGYEPQVWQEGERLTYSLPVESGFVSFDFTFEIRQPDLDVLLADDYRRAVLEIVAHTLLQRASVRINFTQSDFDKLIAETLHASPEALQTLIARVSQDHHIGIAQYAQQIMARRNGAKG
;
A
#
# COMPACT_ATOMS: atom_id res chain seq x y z
N MET A 1 -14.77 -19.46 9.60
CA MET A 1 -13.37 -19.65 9.16
C MET A 1 -12.52 -18.63 9.91
N GLN A 2 -11.27 -18.97 10.27
CA GLN A 2 -10.40 -18.08 11.03
C GLN A 2 -9.62 -17.18 10.08
N ARG A 3 -9.66 -15.87 10.30
CA ARG A 3 -8.87 -14.90 9.55
C ARG A 3 -7.48 -14.81 10.17
N LEU A 4 -6.43 -15.12 9.40
CA LEU A 4 -5.05 -15.05 9.86
C LEU A 4 -4.39 -13.77 9.34
N ARG A 5 -3.77 -12.99 10.22
CA ARG A 5 -2.97 -11.83 9.81
C ARG A 5 -1.57 -12.31 9.41
N LEU A 6 -1.16 -11.99 8.18
CA LEU A 6 0.14 -12.37 7.62
C LEU A 6 1.13 -11.21 7.58
N MET A 7 0.65 -9.97 7.57
CA MET A 7 1.48 -8.76 7.53
C MET A 7 0.78 -7.59 8.20
N GLY A 8 1.56 -6.67 8.76
CA GLY A 8 1.11 -5.37 9.26
C GLY A 8 0.52 -5.44 10.67
N GLU A 9 0.66 -4.34 11.41
CA GLU A 9 0.08 -4.16 12.73
C GLU A 9 -0.45 -2.72 12.89
N GLY A 10 -1.40 -2.51 13.81
CA GLY A 10 -1.97 -1.19 14.07
C GLY A 10 -2.49 -0.51 12.79
N TYR A 11 -2.03 0.72 12.55
CA TYR A 11 -2.40 1.57 11.42
C TYR A 11 -1.60 1.30 10.12
N GLU A 12 -0.74 0.29 10.10
CA GLU A 12 -0.08 -0.11 8.86
C GLU A 12 -1.05 -0.85 7.94
N PRO A 13 -0.80 -0.87 6.62
CA PRO A 13 -1.49 -1.81 5.76
C PRO A 13 -1.26 -3.24 6.23
N GLN A 14 -2.36 -3.98 6.27
CA GLN A 14 -2.42 -5.35 6.76
C GLN A 14 -2.67 -6.30 5.59
N VAL A 15 -2.10 -7.50 5.66
CA VAL A 15 -2.51 -8.62 4.81
C VAL A 15 -3.18 -9.68 5.65
N TRP A 16 -4.36 -10.09 5.21
CA TRP A 16 -5.17 -11.11 5.86
C TRP A 16 -5.43 -12.28 4.92
N GLN A 17 -5.37 -13.48 5.47
CA GLN A 17 -5.77 -14.72 4.81
C GLN A 17 -7.08 -15.25 5.38
N GLU A 18 -8.00 -15.61 4.49
CA GLU A 18 -9.22 -16.35 4.81
C GLU A 18 -9.39 -17.48 3.78
N GLY A 19 -9.14 -18.72 4.21
CA GLY A 19 -9.03 -19.85 3.29
C GLY A 19 -7.90 -19.64 2.28
N GLU A 20 -8.22 -19.68 0.99
CA GLU A 20 -7.27 -19.42 -0.11
C GLU A 20 -7.19 -17.93 -0.49
N ARG A 21 -8.07 -17.09 0.05
CA ARG A 21 -8.14 -15.68 -0.31
C ARG A 21 -7.16 -14.86 0.52
N LEU A 22 -6.34 -14.05 -0.16
CA LEU A 22 -5.50 -13.03 0.45
C LEU A 22 -6.11 -11.64 0.20
N THR A 23 -6.12 -10.81 1.23
CA THR A 23 -6.63 -9.44 1.14
C THR A 23 -5.64 -8.46 1.72
N TYR A 24 -5.33 -7.41 0.96
CA TYR A 24 -4.62 -6.23 1.43
C TYR A 24 -5.64 -5.22 1.95
N SER A 25 -5.47 -4.78 3.19
CA SER A 25 -6.34 -3.81 3.84
C SER A 25 -5.53 -2.58 4.25
N LEU A 26 -5.97 -1.39 3.84
CA LEU A 26 -5.31 -0.13 4.12
C LEU A 26 -6.28 0.84 4.80
N PRO A 27 -6.03 1.18 6.07
CA PRO A 27 -6.76 2.26 6.72
C PRO A 27 -6.36 3.61 6.10
N VAL A 28 -7.35 4.42 5.74
CA VAL A 28 -7.18 5.76 5.21
C VAL A 28 -7.97 6.74 6.07
N GLU A 29 -7.27 7.65 6.73
CA GLU A 29 -7.90 8.70 7.54
C GLU A 29 -8.20 9.93 6.68
N SER A 30 -9.45 10.40 6.75
CA SER A 30 -9.89 11.65 6.15
C SER A 30 -10.56 12.52 7.21
N GLY A 31 -9.74 13.23 8.00
CA GLY A 31 -10.16 14.20 9.02
C GLY A 31 -11.07 13.63 10.11
N PHE A 32 -12.35 13.44 9.80
CA PHE A 32 -13.41 13.00 10.69
C PHE A 32 -13.89 11.56 10.43
N VAL A 33 -13.43 10.91 9.35
CA VAL A 33 -13.85 9.55 8.97
C VAL A 33 -12.64 8.71 8.57
N SER A 34 -12.54 7.51 9.14
CA SER A 34 -11.59 6.48 8.72
C SER A 34 -12.28 5.53 7.75
N PHE A 35 -11.65 5.26 6.61
CA PHE A 35 -12.09 4.28 5.63
C PHE A 35 -11.10 3.12 5.59
N ASP A 36 -11.61 1.89 5.69
CA ASP A 36 -10.81 0.69 5.47
C ASP A 36 -11.01 0.18 4.04
N PHE A 37 -10.02 0.42 3.19
CA PHE A 37 -10.04 -0.11 1.83
C PHE A 37 -9.46 -1.52 1.82
N THR A 38 -10.17 -2.45 1.20
CA THR A 38 -9.74 -3.86 1.09
C THR A 38 -9.74 -4.30 -0.36
N PHE A 39 -8.61 -4.87 -0.78
CA PHE A 39 -8.41 -5.40 -2.13
C PHE A 39 -7.88 -6.82 -2.06
N GLU A 40 -8.26 -7.65 -3.02
CA GLU A 40 -7.65 -8.97 -3.17
C GLU A 40 -6.22 -8.84 -3.69
N ILE A 41 -5.33 -9.69 -3.20
CA ILE A 41 -3.96 -9.84 -3.71
C ILE A 41 -3.64 -11.32 -3.91
N ARG A 42 -2.53 -11.62 -4.57
CA ARG A 42 -2.04 -12.96 -4.84
C ARG A 42 -0.83 -13.28 -3.98
N GLN A 43 -0.50 -14.56 -3.86
CA GLN A 43 0.67 -15.00 -3.09
C GLN A 43 1.99 -14.32 -3.52
N PRO A 44 2.28 -14.15 -4.84
CA PRO A 44 3.49 -13.45 -5.25
C PRO A 44 3.55 -11.98 -4.79
N ASP A 45 2.40 -11.32 -4.62
CA ASP A 45 2.33 -9.96 -4.11
C ASP A 45 2.74 -9.94 -2.63
N LEU A 46 2.20 -10.89 -1.85
CA LEU A 46 2.56 -11.07 -0.44
C LEU A 46 4.05 -11.39 -0.27
N ASP A 47 4.62 -12.25 -1.13
CA ASP A 47 6.04 -12.62 -1.05
C ASP A 47 6.93 -11.38 -1.22
N VAL A 48 6.61 -10.49 -2.17
CA VAL A 48 7.34 -9.21 -2.34
C VAL A 48 7.11 -8.28 -1.16
N LEU A 49 5.87 -8.16 -0.66
CA LEU A 49 5.54 -7.31 0.48
C LEU A 49 6.33 -7.69 1.74
N LEU A 50 6.62 -8.98 1.94
CA LEU A 50 7.40 -9.48 3.07
C LEU A 50 8.91 -9.37 2.85
N ALA A 51 9.37 -9.39 1.59
CA ALA A 51 10.79 -9.40 1.25
C ALA A 51 11.39 -8.01 0.96
N ASP A 52 10.59 -7.06 0.49
CA ASP A 52 11.04 -5.73 0.05
C ASP A 52 10.31 -4.62 0.80
N ASP A 53 10.91 -4.17 1.91
CA ASP A 53 10.37 -3.11 2.77
C ASP A 53 10.17 -1.79 2.03
N TYR A 54 11.01 -1.49 1.04
CA TYR A 54 10.92 -0.24 0.28
C TYR A 54 9.72 -0.27 -0.65
N ARG A 55 9.53 -1.34 -1.43
CA ARG A 55 8.34 -1.51 -2.27
C ARG A 55 7.07 -1.54 -1.45
N ARG A 56 7.09 -2.20 -0.29
CA ARG A 56 5.97 -2.20 0.67
C ARG A 56 5.64 -0.78 1.14
N ALA A 57 6.65 0.02 1.48
CA ALA A 57 6.47 1.41 1.91
C ALA A 57 5.98 2.33 0.77
N VAL A 58 6.50 2.15 -0.45
CA VAL A 58 6.06 2.89 -1.63
C VAL A 58 4.60 2.56 -1.97
N LEU A 59 4.21 1.29 -1.97
CA LEU A 59 2.81 0.89 -2.19
C LEU A 59 1.90 1.55 -1.15
N GLU A 60 2.27 1.53 0.14
CA GLU A 60 1.47 2.15 1.20
C GLU A 60 1.21 3.64 0.91
N ILE A 61 2.27 4.44 0.71
CA ILE A 61 2.08 5.88 0.55
C ILE A 61 1.39 6.25 -0.75
N VAL A 62 1.66 5.53 -1.85
CA VAL A 62 1.01 5.79 -3.13
C VAL A 62 -0.46 5.38 -3.06
N ALA A 63 -0.79 4.19 -2.54
CA ALA A 63 -2.17 3.74 -2.37
C ALA A 63 -2.93 4.71 -1.46
N HIS A 64 -2.35 5.11 -0.33
CA HIS A 64 -2.97 6.07 0.59
C HIS A 64 -3.24 7.41 -0.10
N THR A 65 -2.27 7.93 -0.86
CA THR A 65 -2.41 9.19 -1.61
C THR A 65 -3.53 9.14 -2.65
N LEU A 66 -3.65 8.03 -3.37
CA LEU A 66 -4.68 7.84 -4.40
C LEU A 66 -6.07 7.65 -3.77
N LEU A 67 -6.17 6.81 -2.74
CA LEU A 67 -7.42 6.49 -2.05
C LEU A 67 -8.00 7.69 -1.29
N GLN A 68 -7.15 8.48 -0.62
CA GLN A 68 -7.60 9.68 0.09
C GLN A 68 -8.29 10.69 -0.85
N ARG A 69 -7.83 10.79 -2.10
CA ARG A 69 -8.47 11.63 -3.12
C ARG A 69 -9.69 10.95 -3.76
N ALA A 70 -9.65 9.63 -3.94
CA ALA A 70 -10.77 8.85 -4.45
C ALA A 70 -12.02 9.01 -3.58
N SER A 71 -11.88 8.98 -2.26
CA SER A 71 -12.96 9.19 -1.28
C SER A 71 -13.73 10.50 -1.46
N VAL A 72 -13.18 11.47 -2.20
CA VAL A 72 -13.82 12.78 -2.44
C VAL A 72 -14.55 12.84 -3.79
N ARG A 73 -14.24 11.98 -4.79
CA ARG A 73 -14.85 12.10 -6.14
C ARG A 73 -14.67 10.93 -7.14
N ILE A 74 -13.90 9.88 -6.85
CA ILE A 74 -13.55 8.84 -7.85
C ILE A 74 -13.67 7.44 -7.23
N ASN A 75 -14.28 6.49 -7.95
CA ASN A 75 -14.30 5.08 -7.53
C ASN A 75 -12.93 4.44 -7.82
N PHE A 76 -12.11 4.23 -6.79
CA PHE A 76 -10.89 3.42 -6.90
C PHE A 76 -11.28 1.94 -6.86
N THR A 77 -11.04 1.22 -7.96
CA THR A 77 -11.52 -0.16 -8.14
C THR A 77 -10.44 -1.20 -7.84
N GLN A 78 -10.82 -2.48 -7.75
CA GLN A 78 -9.85 -3.59 -7.69
C GLN A 78 -8.88 -3.55 -8.88
N SER A 79 -9.34 -3.24 -10.09
CA SER A 79 -8.47 -3.17 -11.26
C SER A 79 -7.47 -2.02 -11.21
N ASP A 80 -7.80 -0.92 -10.53
CA ASP A 80 -6.85 0.18 -10.28
C ASP A 80 -5.79 -0.24 -9.26
N PHE A 81 -6.21 -1.00 -8.23
CA PHE A 81 -5.28 -1.59 -7.27
C PHE A 81 -4.34 -2.61 -7.92
N ASP A 82 -4.86 -3.50 -8.78
CA ASP A 82 -4.05 -4.50 -9.48
C ASP A 82 -2.97 -3.85 -10.35
N LYS A 83 -3.31 -2.74 -11.03
CA LYS A 83 -2.33 -1.93 -11.78
C LYS A 83 -1.29 -1.33 -10.85
N LEU A 84 -1.72 -0.77 -9.72
CA LEU A 84 -0.80 -0.21 -8.74
C LEU A 84 0.16 -1.28 -8.19
N ILE A 85 -0.31 -2.49 -7.91
CA ILE A 85 0.53 -3.62 -7.51
C ILE A 85 1.57 -3.94 -8.58
N ALA A 86 1.17 -4.00 -9.85
CA ALA A 86 2.11 -4.25 -10.95
C ALA A 86 3.16 -3.13 -11.08
N GLU A 87 2.74 -1.86 -10.98
CA GLU A 87 3.64 -0.70 -11.09
C GLU A 87 4.53 -0.50 -9.84
N THR A 88 4.21 -1.13 -8.70
CA THR A 88 4.96 -0.98 -7.44
C THR A 88 5.75 -2.23 -7.08
N LEU A 89 5.09 -3.37 -6.87
CA LEU A 89 5.71 -4.57 -6.33
C LEU A 89 6.52 -5.31 -7.40
N HIS A 90 6.01 -5.35 -8.62
CA HIS A 90 6.57 -6.19 -9.70
C HIS A 90 7.29 -5.40 -10.79
N ALA A 91 7.31 -4.07 -10.70
CA ALA A 91 7.98 -3.21 -11.66
C ALA A 91 9.51 -3.31 -11.58
N SER A 92 10.20 -3.04 -12.69
CA SER A 92 11.64 -2.82 -12.64
C SER A 92 11.99 -1.61 -11.76
N PRO A 93 13.22 -1.49 -11.24
CA PRO A 93 13.64 -0.33 -10.46
C PRO A 93 13.39 1.00 -11.18
N GLU A 94 13.65 1.08 -12.48
CA GLU A 94 13.46 2.29 -13.29
C GLU A 94 11.98 2.65 -13.45
N ALA A 95 11.13 1.65 -13.68
CA ALA A 95 9.69 1.84 -13.76
C ALA A 95 9.11 2.29 -12.40
N LEU A 96 9.58 1.72 -11.29
CA LEU A 96 9.21 2.14 -9.94
C LEU A 96 9.59 3.60 -9.68
N GLN A 97 10.80 4.02 -10.07
CA GLN A 97 11.22 5.43 -9.93
C GLN A 97 10.36 6.37 -10.79
N THR A 98 9.96 5.93 -11.99
CA THR A 98 9.06 6.69 -12.86
C THR A 98 7.68 6.86 -12.22
N LEU A 99 7.13 5.81 -11.62
CA LEU A 99 5.89 5.89 -10.85
C LEU A 99 6.00 6.89 -9.69
N ILE A 100 7.07 6.78 -8.90
CA ILE A 100 7.33 7.63 -7.74
C ILE A 100 7.38 9.10 -8.18
N ALA A 101 8.12 9.41 -9.24
CA ALA A 101 8.23 10.76 -9.78
C ALA A 101 6.88 11.30 -10.26
N ARG A 102 6.13 10.50 -11.03
CA ARG A 102 4.78 10.85 -11.53
C ARG A 102 3.83 11.20 -10.39
N VAL A 103 3.67 10.30 -9.43
CA VAL A 103 2.74 10.52 -8.30
C VAL A 103 3.21 11.70 -7.44
N SER A 104 4.52 11.85 -7.24
CA SER A 104 5.06 12.99 -6.48
C SER A 104 4.70 14.33 -7.13
N GLN A 105 4.80 14.41 -8.46
CA GLN A 105 4.45 15.60 -9.23
C GLN A 105 2.94 15.85 -9.24
N ASP A 106 2.14 14.84 -9.60
CA ASP A 106 0.69 14.97 -9.74
C ASP A 106 0.01 15.31 -8.39
N HIS A 107 0.60 14.86 -7.28
CA HIS A 107 0.03 15.03 -5.95
C HIS A 107 0.79 16.04 -5.07
N HIS A 108 1.88 16.63 -5.56
CA HIS A 108 2.74 17.57 -4.82
C HIS A 108 3.21 16.99 -3.46
N ILE A 109 3.66 15.73 -3.47
CA ILE A 109 4.05 14.97 -2.26
C ILE A 109 5.41 14.29 -2.47
N GLY A 110 6.25 14.24 -1.44
CA GLY A 110 7.55 13.56 -1.49
C GLY A 110 7.46 12.05 -1.24
N ILE A 111 6.98 11.26 -2.22
CA ILE A 111 6.74 9.81 -2.06
C ILE A 111 7.98 9.07 -1.52
N ALA A 112 9.16 9.31 -2.09
CA ALA A 112 10.39 8.65 -1.65
C ALA A 112 10.74 8.97 -0.18
N GLN A 113 10.57 10.23 0.24
CA GLN A 113 10.83 10.64 1.63
C GLN A 113 9.84 9.99 2.59
N TYR A 114 8.55 9.97 2.25
CA TYR A 114 7.54 9.30 3.07
C TYR A 114 7.78 7.78 3.15
N ALA A 115 8.19 7.13 2.06
CA ALA A 115 8.56 5.72 2.09
C ALA A 115 9.71 5.45 3.08
N GLN A 116 10.74 6.31 3.11
CA GLN A 116 11.82 6.23 4.10
C GLN A 116 11.31 6.41 5.53
N GLN A 117 10.40 7.36 5.77
CA GLN A 117 9.79 7.57 7.09
C GLN A 117 8.95 6.37 7.54
N ILE A 118 8.20 5.75 6.62
CA ILE A 118 7.42 4.53 6.86
C ILE A 118 8.34 3.35 7.23
N MET A 119 9.46 3.19 6.55
CA MET A 119 10.44 2.16 6.92
C MET A 119 11.08 2.45 8.28
N ALA A 120 11.43 3.71 8.55
CA ALA A 120 12.01 4.11 9.82
C ALA A 120 11.05 3.86 11.01
N ARG A 121 9.76 4.20 10.88
CA ARG A 121 8.76 3.93 11.95
C ARG A 121 8.61 2.43 12.21
N ARG A 122 8.62 1.59 11.17
CA ARG A 122 8.52 0.12 11.28
C ARG A 122 9.71 -0.48 12.00
N ASN A 123 10.90 0.05 11.76
CA ASN A 123 12.12 -0.40 12.41
C ASN A 123 12.22 0.11 13.86
N GLY A 124 11.72 1.32 14.15
CA GLY A 124 11.66 1.87 15.50
C GLY A 124 10.57 1.26 16.39
N ALA A 125 9.47 0.76 15.80
CA ALA A 125 8.40 0.07 16.52
C ALA A 125 8.73 -1.39 16.91
N LYS A 126 9.86 -1.92 16.44
CA LYS A 126 10.39 -3.24 16.84
C LYS A 126 11.30 -3.18 18.09
N GLY A 127 11.37 -2.03 18.76
CA GLY A 127 12.18 -1.77 19.97
C GLY A 127 11.41 -1.88 21.27
#